data_AF-L9YKA4-F1
#
_entry.id   AF-L9YKA4-F1
#
_cell.length_a   1.000
_cell.length_b   1.000
_cell.length_c   1.000
_cell.angle_alpha   90.00
_cell.angle_beta   90.00
_cell.angle_gamma   90.00
#
_symmetry.space_group_name_H-M   'P 1'
#
loop_
_entity.id
_entity.type
_entity.pdbx_description
1 polymer ?
#
loop_
_entity_poly.entity_id
_entity_poly.type
_entity_poly.pdbx_seq_one_letter_code
_entity_poly.pdbx_strand_id
1 'polypeptide(L)'
;MSQDARLRAVCLAGPSDAGKTSLVEELVERLATDGRVATVKSIHHDIEIDTPGSDTHRHRTAGAETVVGITPALTFDITTRGKRDPPEPAGDGLLESDDPEERALASTLERLARRGYDTVLVEGFAESPLPTILVGSREPAAVGGPIVGRGEDSIEDLVETIRSLDGLEGVTDDRPGDDPDD
;
A
#
# COMPACT_ATOMS: atom_id res chain seq x y z
N MET A 1 6.91 18.04 -18.28
CA MET A 1 5.61 18.41 -17.69
C MET A 1 5.52 17.66 -16.38
N SER A 2 5.96 18.29 -15.31
CA SER A 2 5.99 17.70 -13.97
C SER A 2 4.55 17.67 -13.46
N GLN A 3 3.91 16.50 -13.49
CA GLN A 3 2.78 16.25 -12.59
C GLN A 3 3.43 16.03 -11.23
N ASP A 4 3.05 16.83 -10.23
CA ASP A 4 3.31 16.55 -8.81
C ASP A 4 3.03 15.05 -8.57
N ALA A 5 4.04 14.28 -8.21
CA ALA A 5 3.89 12.84 -8.02
C ALA A 5 3.17 12.59 -6.69
N ARG A 6 1.86 12.81 -6.69
CA ARG A 6 0.99 12.49 -5.56
C ARG A 6 0.66 10.99 -5.61
N LEU A 7 0.94 10.28 -4.53
CA LEU A 7 0.67 8.85 -4.38
C LEU A 7 -0.82 8.57 -4.56
N ARG A 8 -1.20 7.71 -5.51
CA ARG A 8 -2.59 7.23 -5.66
C ARG A 8 -2.76 5.95 -4.85
N ALA A 9 -3.81 5.84 -4.05
CA ALA A 9 -4.11 4.62 -3.31
C ALA A 9 -5.54 4.16 -3.57
N VAL A 10 -5.72 2.87 -3.85
CA VAL A 10 -7.02 2.26 -4.11
C VAL A 10 -7.15 0.94 -3.35
N CYS A 11 -8.28 0.75 -2.68
CA CYS A 11 -8.63 -0.46 -1.96
C CYS A 11 -9.33 -1.47 -2.87
N LEU A 12 -9.08 -2.76 -2.64
CA LEU A 12 -9.84 -3.86 -3.20
C LEU A 12 -10.57 -4.58 -2.06
N ALA A 13 -11.90 -4.46 -2.05
CA ALA A 13 -12.75 -4.99 -0.99
C ALA A 13 -13.74 -6.03 -1.53
N GLY A 14 -13.77 -7.20 -0.89
CA GLY A 14 -14.56 -8.34 -1.34
C GLY A 14 -14.43 -9.53 -0.42
N PRO A 15 -15.36 -10.51 -0.46
CA PRO A 15 -15.24 -11.76 0.29
C PRO A 15 -13.91 -12.48 0.02
N SER A 16 -13.50 -13.35 0.94
CA SER A 16 -12.40 -14.29 0.67
C SER A 16 -12.72 -15.11 -0.59
N ASP A 17 -11.68 -15.41 -1.38
CA ASP A 17 -11.78 -16.16 -2.64
C ASP A 17 -12.62 -15.50 -3.77
N ALA A 18 -12.96 -14.21 -3.65
CA ALA A 18 -13.68 -13.47 -4.68
C ALA A 18 -12.85 -13.10 -5.92
N GLY A 19 -11.57 -13.49 -5.99
CA GLY A 19 -10.66 -13.14 -7.10
C GLY A 19 -9.85 -11.85 -6.90
N LYS A 20 -9.83 -11.29 -5.68
CA LYS A 20 -9.06 -10.07 -5.36
C LYS A 20 -7.58 -10.18 -5.74
N THR A 21 -6.93 -11.28 -5.35
CA THR A 21 -5.50 -11.48 -5.62
C THR A 21 -5.20 -11.46 -7.11
N SER A 22 -6.00 -12.16 -7.91
CA SER A 22 -5.85 -12.19 -9.38
C SER A 22 -6.04 -10.80 -9.98
N LEU A 23 -7.06 -10.05 -9.53
CA LEU A 23 -7.26 -8.68 -10.00
C LEU A 23 -6.10 -7.75 -9.61
N VAL A 24 -5.52 -7.91 -8.40
CA VAL A 24 -4.32 -7.16 -7.99
C VAL A 24 -3.15 -7.47 -8.92
N GLU A 25 -2.90 -8.75 -9.24
CA GLU A 25 -1.81 -9.15 -10.16
C GLU A 25 -1.96 -8.49 -11.53
N GLU A 26 -3.15 -8.57 -12.13
CA GLU A 26 -3.43 -7.97 -13.45
C GLU A 26 -3.29 -6.44 -13.43
N LEU A 27 -3.77 -5.78 -12.37
CA LEU A 27 -3.62 -4.33 -12.21
C LEU A 27 -2.15 -3.92 -12.04
N VAL A 28 -1.37 -4.66 -11.23
CA VAL A 28 0.07 -4.39 -11.06
C VAL A 28 0.79 -4.47 -12.40
N GLU A 29 0.56 -5.53 -13.18
CA GLU A 29 1.21 -5.72 -14.48
C GLU A 29 0.96 -4.54 -15.42
N ARG A 30 -0.25 -3.99 -15.46
CA ARG A 30 -0.59 -2.86 -16.32
C ARG A 30 -0.09 -1.52 -15.78
N LEU A 31 -0.28 -1.25 -14.50
CA LEU A 31 0.09 0.04 -13.88
C LEU A 31 1.61 0.22 -13.76
N ALA A 32 2.36 -0.88 -13.60
CA ALA A 32 3.82 -0.86 -13.53
C ALA A 32 4.48 -0.41 -14.84
N THR A 33 3.74 -0.36 -15.95
CA THR A 33 4.25 0.15 -17.23
C THR A 33 4.43 1.67 -17.26
N ASP A 34 3.73 2.41 -16.38
CA ASP A 34 3.77 3.88 -16.35
C ASP A 34 4.46 4.46 -15.10
N GLY A 35 4.68 3.65 -14.07
CA GLY A 35 5.20 4.13 -12.80
C GLY A 35 5.44 3.03 -11.78
N ARG A 36 5.90 3.40 -10.59
CA ARG A 36 6.23 2.48 -9.51
C ARG A 36 4.97 2.11 -8.74
N VAL A 37 4.66 0.83 -8.71
CA VAL A 37 3.48 0.28 -8.03
C VAL A 37 3.89 -0.47 -6.77
N ALA A 38 3.21 -0.20 -5.66
CA ALA A 38 3.31 -0.97 -4.43
C ALA A 38 1.99 -1.71 -4.15
N THR A 39 2.07 -2.79 -3.37
CA THR A 39 0.89 -3.49 -2.84
C THR A 39 0.94 -3.52 -1.32
N VAL A 40 -0.23 -3.40 -0.70
CA VAL A 40 -0.40 -3.54 0.75
C VAL A 40 -1.49 -4.58 0.97
N LYS A 41 -1.21 -5.61 1.77
CA LYS A 41 -2.18 -6.65 2.12
C LYS A 41 -2.44 -6.63 3.61
N SER A 42 -3.70 -6.51 4.00
CA SER A 42 -4.13 -6.65 5.39
C SER A 42 -4.13 -8.14 5.77
N ILE A 43 -3.25 -8.54 6.67
CA ILE A 43 -3.20 -9.91 7.21
C ILE A 43 -3.79 -9.88 8.63
N HIS A 44 -4.69 -10.82 8.93
CA HIS A 44 -5.43 -10.88 10.21
C HIS A 44 -4.86 -11.89 11.22
N HIS A 45 -3.80 -12.60 10.85
CA HIS A 45 -3.09 -13.55 11.71
C HIS A 45 -1.59 -13.26 11.70
N ASP A 46 -0.90 -13.61 12.78
CA ASP A 46 0.55 -13.49 12.84
C ASP A 46 1.19 -14.47 11.84
N ILE A 47 2.24 -14.00 11.16
CA ILE A 47 3.02 -14.79 10.21
C ILE A 47 4.50 -14.78 10.61
N GLU A 48 5.20 -15.88 10.33
CA GLU A 48 6.65 -15.95 10.50
C GLU A 48 7.31 -15.63 9.14
N ILE A 49 7.88 -14.43 9.03
CA ILE A 49 8.34 -13.86 7.74
C ILE A 49 9.73 -14.37 7.40
N ASP A 50 10.56 -14.64 8.40
CA ASP A 50 11.91 -15.16 8.22
C ASP A 50 12.11 -16.55 8.84
N THR A 51 13.16 -17.25 8.42
CA THR A 51 13.36 -18.64 8.85
C THR A 51 13.82 -18.69 10.30
N PRO A 52 13.14 -19.43 11.19
CA PRO A 52 13.59 -19.60 12.57
C PRO A 52 15.05 -20.06 12.67
N GLY A 53 15.83 -19.32 13.45
CA GLY A 53 17.27 -19.58 13.65
C GLY A 53 18.21 -18.94 12.63
N SER A 54 17.71 -18.36 11.55
CA SER A 54 18.51 -17.51 10.65
C SER A 54 19.00 -16.24 11.36
N ASP A 55 20.00 -15.55 10.80
CA ASP A 55 20.54 -14.34 11.42
C ASP A 55 19.51 -13.21 11.50
N THR A 56 18.68 -13.00 10.46
CA THR A 56 17.61 -12.00 10.52
C THR A 56 16.59 -12.33 11.61
N HIS A 57 16.24 -13.61 11.76
CA HIS A 57 15.31 -14.05 12.80
C HIS A 57 15.90 -13.85 14.20
N ARG A 58 17.20 -14.14 14.36
CA ARG A 58 17.91 -13.92 15.63
C ARG A 58 18.01 -12.42 15.96
N HIS A 59 18.26 -11.55 14.99
CA HIS A 59 18.26 -10.10 15.19
C HIS A 59 16.86 -9.61 15.62
N ARG A 60 15.81 -10.05 14.92
CA ARG A 60 14.42 -9.71 15.21
C ARG A 60 14.03 -10.14 16.62
N THR A 61 14.28 -11.39 16.97
CA THR A 61 13.94 -11.96 18.29
C THR A 61 14.81 -11.42 19.43
N ALA A 62 16.01 -10.91 19.14
CA ALA A 62 16.85 -10.18 20.09
C ALA A 62 16.33 -8.75 20.39
N GLY A 63 15.32 -8.26 19.66
CA GLY A 63 14.69 -6.96 19.91
C GLY A 63 15.06 -5.86 18.92
N ALA A 64 15.63 -6.19 17.76
CA ALA A 64 15.78 -5.21 16.68
C ALA A 64 14.38 -4.70 16.26
N GLU A 65 14.18 -3.39 16.31
CA GLU A 65 12.92 -2.76 15.88
C GLU A 65 12.69 -2.92 14.37
N THR A 66 13.79 -2.93 13.61
CA THR A 66 13.79 -3.14 12.16
C THR A 66 14.96 -4.03 11.77
N VAL A 67 14.68 -5.01 10.90
CA VAL A 67 15.68 -5.91 10.32
C VAL A 67 15.60 -5.80 8.81
N VAL A 68 16.72 -5.41 8.18
CA VAL A 68 16.83 -5.30 6.72
C VAL A 68 17.75 -6.38 6.20
N GLY A 69 17.24 -7.23 5.30
CA GLY A 69 18.02 -8.23 4.59
C GLY A 69 18.23 -7.78 3.15
N ILE A 70 19.48 -7.78 2.70
CA ILE A 70 19.87 -7.42 1.32
C ILE A 70 20.50 -8.65 0.68
N THR A 71 19.91 -9.11 -0.41
CA THR A 71 20.40 -10.21 -1.25
C THR A 71 20.77 -9.67 -2.63
N PRO A 72 21.47 -10.43 -3.49
CA PRO A 72 21.82 -9.97 -4.83
C PRO A 72 20.63 -9.50 -5.70
N ALA A 73 19.43 -10.03 -5.47
CA ALA A 73 18.25 -9.73 -6.29
C ALA A 73 17.08 -9.07 -5.52
N LEU A 74 17.08 -9.15 -4.18
CA LEU A 74 15.94 -8.77 -3.36
C LEU A 74 16.41 -8.09 -2.06
N THR A 75 15.69 -7.04 -1.67
CA THR A 75 15.78 -6.45 -0.33
C THR A 75 14.45 -6.65 0.38
N PHE A 76 14.49 -7.05 1.65
CA PHE A 76 13.32 -7.12 2.51
C PHE A 76 13.55 -6.36 3.80
N ASP A 77 12.46 -5.88 4.38
CA ASP A 77 12.43 -5.05 5.58
C ASP A 77 11.35 -5.61 6.51
N ILE A 78 11.75 -6.01 7.72
CA ILE A 78 10.85 -6.53 8.75
C ILE A 78 10.82 -5.53 9.90
N THR A 79 9.68 -4.89 10.10
CA THR A 79 9.40 -4.04 11.27
C THR A 79 8.65 -4.86 12.31
N THR A 80 9.08 -4.83 13.57
CA THR A 80 8.46 -5.61 14.66
C THR A 80 7.19 -4.96 15.24
N ARG A 81 6.81 -3.81 14.71
CA ARG A 81 5.57 -3.09 14.98
C ARG A 81 4.52 -3.40 13.90
N GLY A 82 3.36 -3.89 14.33
CA GLY A 82 2.22 -4.21 13.45
C GLY A 82 1.02 -3.33 13.74
N LYS A 83 -0.15 -3.71 13.23
CA LYS A 83 -1.41 -2.94 13.39
C LYS A 83 -1.77 -2.57 14.84
N ARG A 84 -1.27 -3.31 15.83
CA ARG A 84 -1.55 -3.09 17.26
C ARG A 84 -0.70 -1.98 17.90
N ASP A 85 0.42 -1.63 17.27
CA ASP A 85 1.34 -0.58 17.73
C ASP A 85 2.00 0.07 16.50
N PRO A 86 1.23 0.73 15.62
CA PRO A 86 1.80 1.34 14.43
C PRO A 86 2.77 2.47 14.81
N PRO A 87 3.86 2.68 14.05
CA PRO A 87 4.71 3.84 14.27
C PRO A 87 3.90 5.13 14.06
N GLU A 88 4.12 6.10 14.94
CA GLU A 88 3.49 7.43 14.87
C GLU A 88 3.73 8.06 13.48
N PRO A 89 2.69 8.65 12.86
CA PRO A 89 2.84 9.32 11.57
C PRO A 89 3.82 10.50 11.70
N ALA A 90 4.57 10.76 10.62
CA ALA A 90 5.52 11.87 10.62
C ALA A 90 4.80 13.15 10.14
N GLY A 91 4.14 13.86 11.06
CA GLY A 91 3.44 15.13 10.78
C GLY A 91 1.92 15.00 10.67
N ASP A 92 1.30 15.91 9.93
CA ASP A 92 -0.13 15.87 9.59
C ASP A 92 -0.33 14.71 8.59
N GLY A 93 -0.59 13.50 9.10
CA GLY A 93 -0.52 12.27 8.32
C GLY A 93 -1.51 12.20 7.14
N LEU A 94 -1.28 11.26 6.22
CA LEU A 94 -2.09 11.10 4.99
C LEU A 94 -3.57 10.79 5.26
N LEU A 95 -3.86 10.19 6.42
CA LEU A 95 -5.21 9.85 6.88
C LEU A 95 -5.28 10.16 8.38
N GLU A 96 -6.22 11.01 8.80
CA GLU A 96 -6.46 11.32 10.21
C GLU A 96 -7.44 10.30 10.80
N SER A 97 -6.98 9.46 11.73
CA SER A 97 -7.82 8.50 12.43
C SER A 97 -7.25 8.08 13.79
N ASP A 98 -8.13 7.87 14.76
CA ASP A 98 -7.79 7.26 16.05
C ASP A 98 -7.74 5.71 15.97
N ASP A 99 -8.25 5.12 14.89
CA ASP A 99 -8.25 3.67 14.70
C ASP A 99 -6.82 3.14 14.43
N PRO A 100 -6.34 2.13 15.18
CA PRO A 100 -4.98 1.63 15.02
C PRO A 100 -4.74 0.91 13.68
N GLU A 101 -5.75 0.29 13.06
CA GLU A 101 -5.59 -0.30 11.73
C GLU A 101 -5.45 0.80 10.66
N GLU A 102 -6.28 1.84 10.71
CA GLU A 102 -6.18 2.96 9.78
C GLU A 102 -4.87 3.74 9.94
N ARG A 103 -4.39 3.96 11.18
CA ARG A 103 -3.06 4.54 11.42
C ARG A 103 -1.93 3.69 10.86
N ALA A 104 -2.04 2.37 10.96
CA ALA A 104 -1.06 1.46 10.36
C ALA A 104 -1.04 1.57 8.82
N LEU A 105 -2.21 1.69 8.20
CA LEU A 105 -2.33 1.95 6.76
C LEU A 105 -1.74 3.31 6.38
N ALA A 106 -2.12 4.39 7.09
CA ALA A 106 -1.63 5.74 6.87
C ALA A 106 -0.10 5.83 6.89
N SER A 107 0.51 5.30 7.96
CA SER A 107 1.96 5.24 8.14
C SER A 107 2.64 4.43 7.02
N THR A 108 2.01 3.35 6.57
CA THR A 108 2.52 2.55 5.44
C THR A 108 2.47 3.33 4.13
N LEU A 109 1.38 4.02 3.84
CA LEU A 109 1.22 4.84 2.63
C LEU A 109 2.23 5.99 2.61
N GLU A 110 2.44 6.68 3.73
CA GLU A 110 3.46 7.73 3.84
C GLU A 110 4.86 7.20 3.54
N ARG A 111 5.20 6.03 4.09
CA ARG A 111 6.48 5.39 3.84
C ARG A 111 6.65 5.03 2.37
N LEU A 112 5.60 4.57 1.71
CA LEU A 112 5.62 4.26 0.27
C LEU A 112 5.72 5.52 -0.58
N ALA A 113 5.01 6.59 -0.23
CA ALA A 113 5.12 7.87 -0.91
C ALA A 113 6.54 8.43 -0.82
N ARG A 114 7.14 8.43 0.39
CA ARG A 114 8.56 8.82 0.60
C ARG A 114 9.56 7.94 -0.15
N ARG A 115 9.19 6.68 -0.44
CA ARG A 115 9.99 5.78 -1.29
C ARG A 115 9.79 6.04 -2.78
N GLY A 116 8.93 6.99 -3.19
CA GLY A 116 8.69 7.40 -4.57
C GLY A 116 7.81 6.43 -5.37
N TYR A 117 6.84 5.79 -4.73
CA TYR A 117 5.80 5.03 -5.43
C TYR A 117 4.72 5.97 -5.98
N ASP A 118 4.16 5.64 -7.14
CA ASP A 118 3.11 6.42 -7.80
C ASP A 118 1.71 5.89 -7.48
N THR A 119 1.59 4.57 -7.32
CA THR A 119 0.31 3.88 -7.06
C THR A 119 0.48 2.81 -5.98
N VAL A 120 -0.50 2.69 -5.08
CA VAL A 120 -0.63 1.61 -4.09
C VAL A 120 -1.97 0.90 -4.28
N LEU A 121 -1.90 -0.42 -4.47
CA LEU A 121 -3.09 -1.28 -4.41
C LEU A 121 -3.18 -1.90 -3.01
N VAL A 122 -4.30 -1.67 -2.33
CA VAL A 122 -4.53 -2.11 -0.96
C VAL A 122 -5.56 -3.24 -0.95
N GLU A 123 -5.14 -4.46 -0.61
CA GLU A 123 -6.04 -5.58 -0.39
C GLU A 123 -6.44 -5.66 1.10
N GLY A 124 -7.71 -5.41 1.41
CA GLY A 124 -8.22 -5.29 2.78
C GLY A 124 -8.53 -3.85 3.16
N PHE A 125 -8.49 -3.52 4.46
CA PHE A 125 -8.81 -2.18 4.99
C PHE A 125 -10.12 -1.61 4.42
N ALA A 126 -11.16 -2.46 4.36
CA ALA A 126 -12.41 -2.12 3.69
C ALA A 126 -13.12 -0.90 4.30
N GLU A 127 -12.91 -0.63 5.58
CA GLU A 127 -13.48 0.51 6.30
C GLU A 127 -12.69 1.81 6.10
N SER A 128 -11.51 1.74 5.45
CA SER A 128 -10.73 2.95 5.16
C SER A 128 -11.47 3.89 4.20
N PRO A 129 -11.19 5.21 4.26
CA PRO A 129 -11.83 6.20 3.40
C PRO A 129 -11.30 6.20 1.96
N LEU A 130 -10.38 5.29 1.61
CA LEU A 130 -9.75 5.26 0.30
C LEU A 130 -10.74 4.86 -0.82
N PRO A 131 -10.56 5.39 -2.04
CA PRO A 131 -11.26 4.90 -3.22
C PRO A 131 -11.21 3.37 -3.29
N THR A 132 -12.35 2.72 -3.56
CA THR A 132 -12.48 1.28 -3.44
C THR A 132 -13.05 0.65 -4.71
N ILE A 133 -12.40 -0.43 -5.17
CA ILE A 133 -12.93 -1.36 -6.16
C ILE A 133 -13.59 -2.52 -5.43
N LEU A 134 -14.87 -2.76 -5.70
CA LEU A 134 -15.61 -3.87 -5.11
C LEU A 134 -15.41 -5.15 -5.92
N VAL A 135 -15.02 -6.23 -5.25
CA VAL A 135 -14.77 -7.53 -5.89
C VAL A 135 -15.75 -8.56 -5.35
N GLY A 136 -16.51 -9.20 -6.23
CA GLY A 136 -17.56 -10.14 -5.86
C GLY A 136 -18.78 -9.47 -5.19
N SER A 137 -19.55 -10.25 -4.45
CA SER A 137 -20.87 -9.87 -3.91
C SER A 137 -20.84 -9.05 -2.60
N ARG A 138 -19.91 -8.09 -2.47
CA ARG A 138 -19.87 -7.21 -1.29
C ARG A 138 -20.87 -6.06 -1.43
N GLU A 139 -21.61 -5.78 -0.36
CA GLU A 139 -22.54 -4.65 -0.33
C GLU A 139 -21.77 -3.31 -0.32
N PRO A 140 -22.17 -2.33 -1.16
CA PRO A 140 -21.59 -0.99 -1.18
C PRO A 140 -21.52 -0.28 0.17
N ALA A 141 -22.50 -0.51 1.05
CA ALA A 141 -22.55 0.10 2.37
C ALA A 141 -21.50 -0.46 3.36
N ALA A 142 -20.79 -1.54 2.99
CA ALA A 142 -19.81 -2.22 3.83
C ALA A 142 -18.35 -1.80 3.53
N VAL A 143 -18.16 -0.65 2.89
CA VAL A 143 -16.85 -0.02 2.67
C VAL A 143 -16.88 1.44 3.11
N GLY A 144 -15.75 1.95 3.60
CA GLY A 144 -15.66 3.31 4.15
C GLY A 144 -15.47 4.41 3.10
N GLY A 145 -14.80 4.08 2.00
CA GLY A 145 -14.48 5.02 0.93
C GLY A 145 -15.41 4.96 -0.29
N PRO A 146 -15.24 5.90 -1.25
CA PRO A 146 -16.06 5.95 -2.45
C PRO A 146 -15.77 4.75 -3.36
N ILE A 147 -16.81 4.19 -3.95
CA ILE A 147 -16.68 3.08 -4.90
C ILE A 147 -16.35 3.65 -6.27
N VAL A 148 -15.20 3.26 -6.81
CA VAL A 148 -14.69 3.76 -8.10
C VAL A 148 -14.73 2.72 -9.21
N GLY A 149 -14.93 1.45 -8.88
CA GLY A 149 -15.06 0.37 -9.86
C GLY A 149 -15.53 -0.94 -9.26
N ARG A 150 -15.72 -1.93 -10.10
CA ARG A 150 -16.07 -3.30 -9.75
C ARG A 150 -15.11 -4.28 -10.43
N GLY A 151 -14.86 -5.41 -9.78
CA GLY A 151 -13.97 -6.46 -10.32
C GLY A 151 -14.50 -7.16 -11.58
N GLU A 152 -15.73 -6.86 -12.02
CA GLU A 152 -16.29 -7.30 -13.29
C GLU A 152 -16.04 -6.31 -14.44
N ASP A 153 -15.59 -5.08 -14.12
CA ASP A 153 -15.20 -4.09 -15.12
C ASP A 153 -13.94 -4.53 -15.85
N SER A 154 -13.69 -3.99 -17.05
CA SER A 154 -12.49 -4.34 -17.80
C SER A 154 -11.22 -3.84 -17.08
N ILE A 155 -10.12 -4.57 -17.23
CA ILE A 155 -8.83 -4.14 -16.66
C ILE A 155 -8.43 -2.77 -17.21
N GLU A 156 -8.68 -2.50 -18.47
CA GLU A 156 -8.44 -1.21 -19.10
C GLU A 156 -9.21 -0.08 -18.41
N ASP A 157 -10.52 -0.24 -18.16
CA ASP A 157 -11.35 0.77 -17.50
C ASP A 157 -10.91 1.01 -16.05
N LEU A 158 -10.56 -0.05 -15.32
CA LEU A 158 -10.06 0.06 -13.95
C LEU A 158 -8.71 0.77 -13.88
N VAL A 159 -7.81 0.50 -14.82
CA VAL A 159 -6.51 1.19 -14.93
C VAL A 159 -6.71 2.68 -15.22
N GLU A 160 -7.59 3.04 -16.16
CA GLU A 160 -7.91 4.45 -16.44
C GLU A 160 -8.52 5.15 -15.23
N THR A 161 -9.44 4.48 -14.55
CA THR A 161 -10.04 4.96 -13.31
C THR A 161 -8.97 5.26 -12.27
N ILE A 162 -8.06 4.31 -12.00
CA ILE A 162 -6.98 4.47 -11.02
C ILE A 162 -6.06 5.64 -11.41
N ARG A 163 -5.70 5.77 -12.69
CA ARG A 163 -4.86 6.88 -13.17
C ARG A 163 -5.53 8.25 -13.03
N SER A 164 -6.86 8.29 -13.10
CA SER A 164 -7.65 9.51 -12.94
C SER A 164 -7.86 9.94 -11.49
N LEU A 165 -7.54 9.08 -10.51
CA LEU A 165 -7.67 9.43 -9.09
C LEU A 165 -6.74 10.59 -8.74
N ASP A 166 -7.26 11.51 -7.93
CA ASP A 166 -6.46 12.50 -7.22
C ASP A 166 -5.48 11.78 -6.30
N GLY A 167 -4.20 12.19 -6.33
CA GLY A 167 -3.22 11.63 -5.41
C GLY A 167 -3.37 12.21 -4.00
N LEU A 168 -3.00 11.42 -3.00
CA LEU A 168 -3.10 11.77 -1.58
C LEU A 168 -2.27 13.02 -1.27
N GLU A 169 -2.90 14.01 -0.63
CA GLU A 169 -2.26 15.27 -0.22
C GLU A 169 -1.52 15.07 1.11
N GLY A 170 -0.35 15.72 1.29
CA GLY A 170 0.41 15.70 2.56
C GLY A 170 1.82 15.11 2.48
N VAL A 171 2.22 14.54 1.34
CA VAL A 171 3.62 14.12 1.12
C VAL A 171 4.32 15.25 0.40
N THR A 172 5.09 16.07 1.13
CA THR A 172 6.00 17.03 0.50
C THR A 172 7.03 16.24 -0.31
N ASP A 173 7.06 16.52 -1.60
CA ASP A 173 8.02 15.96 -2.55
C ASP A 173 9.42 16.49 -2.25
N ASP A 174 10.14 15.82 -1.34
CA ASP A 174 11.56 16.02 -1.10
C ASP A 174 12.40 15.20 -2.11
N ARG A 175 11.95 15.09 -3.36
CA ARG A 175 12.80 14.56 -4.44
C ARG A 175 13.98 15.52 -4.60
N PRO A 176 15.25 15.08 -4.38
CA PRO A 176 16.37 15.87 -4.84
C PRO A 176 16.20 16.04 -6.34
N GLY A 177 16.14 17.29 -6.80
CA GLY A 177 16.09 17.58 -8.23
C GLY A 177 17.25 16.86 -8.90
N ASP A 178 16.95 16.13 -9.98
CA ASP A 178 17.99 15.71 -10.92
C ASP A 178 18.69 16.98 -11.39
N ASP A 179 19.84 17.29 -10.81
CA ASP A 179 20.74 18.34 -11.29
C ASP A 179 21.30 17.81 -12.63
N PRO A 180 20.99 18.45 -13.77
CA PRO A 180 21.35 17.91 -15.08
C PRO A 180 22.82 18.18 -15.46
N ASP A 181 23.69 18.56 -14.52
CA ASP A 181 25.09 18.88 -14.76
C ASP A 181 26.02 18.18 -13.75
N ASP A 182 26.47 16.96 -14.08
CA ASP A 182 27.76 16.40 -13.66
C ASP A 182 28.35 15.49 -14.77
#